data_AF-A0A453IJZ7-F1
#
_entry.id   AF-A0A453IJZ7-F1
#
_cell.length_a   1.000
_cell.length_b   1.000
_cell.length_c   1.000
_cell.angle_alpha   90.00
_cell.angle_beta   90.00
_cell.angle_gamma   90.00
#
_symmetry.space_group_name_H-M   'P 1'
#
loop_
_entity.id
_entity.type
_entity.pdbx_description
1 polymer ?
#
loop_
_entity_poly.entity_id
_entity_poly.type
_entity_poly.pdbx_seq_one_letter_code
_entity_poly.pdbx_strand_id
1 'polypeptide(L)'
;VIYTNEEAFWRQRGTQRWVLRGDTAYFQAIANGRRRRNTIPLLWDRETLLQHPTENRAHVDGFYKALFSTSPRGGLSLAPSFWDPHQLVSDTENAALTAPFSKAEVWTAIKGMNSASAPGPDGLPVKFFQTFWDVIKPEVMALFEEFYVGAIDLSRLNYGIITLIPKVAGASNIRQFRPITV
;
A
#
# COMPACT_ATOMS: atom_id res chain seq x y z
N VAL A 1 -21.47 25.50 5.77
CA VAL A 1 -20.29 25.11 4.96
C VAL A 1 -19.18 24.48 5.82
N ILE A 2 -18.85 25.02 7.00
CA ILE A 2 -17.80 24.43 7.89
C ILE A 2 -18.23 23.05 8.43
N TYR A 3 -19.45 22.92 8.96
CA TYR A 3 -19.99 21.66 9.50
C TYR A 3 -20.05 20.53 8.46
N THR A 4 -20.40 20.84 7.21
CA THR A 4 -20.46 19.86 6.11
C THR A 4 -19.09 19.31 5.72
N ASN A 5 -18.03 20.14 5.78
CA ASN A 5 -16.67 19.70 5.49
C ASN A 5 -16.10 18.85 6.63
N GLU A 6 -16.41 19.23 7.88
CA GLU A 6 -16.00 18.48 9.06
C GLU A 6 -16.71 17.12 9.14
N GLU A 7 -18.00 17.05 8.85
CA GLU A 7 -18.75 15.80 8.70
C GLU A 7 -18.21 14.92 7.57
N ALA A 8 -17.88 15.50 6.41
CA ALA A 8 -17.28 14.75 5.31
C ALA A 8 -15.91 14.17 5.67
N PHE A 9 -15.09 14.94 6.40
CA PHE A 9 -13.79 14.50 6.93
C PHE A 9 -13.95 13.34 7.93
N TRP A 10 -14.83 13.48 8.93
CA TRP A 10 -15.09 12.42 9.92
C TRP A 10 -15.74 11.18 9.30
N ARG A 11 -16.58 11.35 8.27
CA ARG A 11 -17.14 10.24 7.47
C ARG A 11 -16.04 9.46 6.74
N GLN A 12 -15.10 10.15 6.09
CA GLN A 12 -13.99 9.51 5.39
C GLN A 12 -13.09 8.74 6.37
N ARG A 13 -12.75 9.36 7.51
CA ARG A 13 -11.94 8.74 8.58
C ARG A 13 -12.67 7.57 9.26
N GLY A 14 -13.99 7.64 9.36
CA GLY A 14 -14.86 6.61 9.90
C GLY A 14 -15.26 5.52 8.90
N THR A 15 -14.85 5.60 7.62
CA THR A 15 -15.15 4.63 6.54
C THR A 15 -16.61 4.14 6.54
N GLN A 16 -17.58 5.03 6.77
CA GLN A 16 -19.01 4.68 6.80
C GLN A 16 -19.66 4.90 5.42
N ARG A 17 -20.47 3.93 4.97
CA ARG A 17 -21.18 3.96 3.67
C ARG A 17 -22.65 4.41 3.77
N TRP A 18 -23.28 4.33 4.94
CA TRP A 18 -24.69 4.64 5.13
C TRP A 18 -24.87 5.62 6.28
N VAL A 19 -25.69 6.65 6.10
CA VAL A 19 -26.01 7.63 7.15
C VAL A 19 -27.52 7.68 7.33
N LEU A 20 -28.00 7.20 8.46
CA LEU A 20 -29.11 7.83 9.18
C LEU A 20 -28.45 8.85 10.11
N ARG A 21 -28.84 10.12 10.01
CA ARG A 21 -28.27 11.31 10.68
C ARG A 21 -27.59 11.00 12.03
N GLY A 22 -26.26 11.15 12.10
CA GLY A 22 -25.49 11.13 13.34
C GLY A 22 -24.81 12.48 13.57
N ASP A 23 -24.68 12.91 14.82
CA ASP A 23 -23.96 14.12 15.22
C ASP A 23 -22.44 13.87 15.34
N THR A 24 -21.66 14.91 15.61
CA THR A 24 -20.19 14.81 15.77
C THR A 24 -19.79 13.84 16.90
N ALA A 25 -20.58 13.77 17.97
CA ALA A 25 -20.36 12.85 19.09
C ALA A 25 -20.44 11.39 18.65
N TYR A 26 -21.42 11.03 17.82
CA TYR A 26 -21.53 9.69 17.23
C TYR A 26 -20.27 9.31 16.43
N PHE A 27 -19.80 10.20 15.55
CA PHE A 27 -18.60 9.94 14.74
C PHE A 27 -17.33 9.84 15.59
N GLN A 28 -17.20 10.68 16.63
CA GLN A 28 -16.09 10.61 17.58
C GLN A 28 -16.08 9.29 18.35
N ALA A 29 -17.24 8.80 18.79
CA ALA A 29 -17.36 7.51 19.48
C ALA A 29 -16.91 6.34 18.59
N ILE A 30 -17.31 6.36 17.31
CA ILE A 30 -16.86 5.36 16.32
C ILE A 30 -15.35 5.46 16.10
N ALA A 31 -14.82 6.66 15.89
CA ALA A 31 -13.38 6.88 15.67
C ALA A 31 -12.56 6.40 16.88
N ASN A 32 -13.00 6.68 18.10
CA ASN A 32 -12.39 6.20 19.34
C ASN A 32 -12.48 4.68 19.49
N GLY A 33 -13.62 4.08 19.12
CA GLY A 33 -13.78 2.63 19.07
C GLY A 33 -12.79 1.96 18.11
N ARG A 34 -12.62 2.53 16.91
CA ARG A 34 -11.62 2.08 15.92
C ARG A 34 -10.19 2.26 16.42
N ARG A 35 -9.87 3.41 17.01
CA ARG A 35 -8.56 3.67 17.61
C ARG A 35 -8.23 2.61 18.65
N ARG A 36 -9.13 2.34 19.60
CA ARG A 36 -8.92 1.30 20.62
C ARG A 36 -8.69 -0.09 20.03
N ARG A 37 -9.41 -0.45 18.97
CA ARG A 37 -9.28 -1.75 18.29
C ARG A 37 -7.97 -1.89 17.52
N ASN A 38 -7.50 -0.80 16.91
CA ASN A 38 -6.33 -0.79 16.04
C ASN A 38 -5.03 -0.46 16.79
N THR A 39 -5.11 0.10 17.99
CA THR A 39 -3.95 0.26 18.88
C THR A 39 -3.45 -1.12 19.29
N ILE A 40 -2.13 -1.30 19.24
CA ILE A 40 -1.43 -2.49 19.73
C ILE A 40 -0.83 -2.16 21.11
N PRO A 41 -1.54 -2.42 22.22
CA PRO A 41 -1.06 -2.08 23.55
C PRO A 41 0.05 -3.03 24.02
N LEU A 42 0.03 -4.27 23.55
CA LEU A 42 0.97 -5.31 23.94
C LEU A 42 1.18 -6.30 22.79
N LEU A 43 2.33 -6.96 22.79
CA LEU A 43 2.66 -8.07 21.91
C LEU A 43 3.41 -9.16 22.67
N TRP A 44 3.16 -10.40 22.32
CA TRP A 44 3.96 -11.54 22.75
C TRP A 44 5.10 -11.79 21.77
N ASP A 45 6.33 -11.73 22.26
CA ASP A 45 7.51 -12.28 21.60
C ASP A 45 7.88 -13.60 22.25
N ARG A 46 7.39 -14.70 21.65
CA ARG A 46 7.50 -16.06 22.20
C ARG A 46 6.91 -16.13 23.61
N GLU A 47 7.75 -16.11 24.64
CA GLU A 47 7.38 -16.19 26.06
C GLU A 47 7.46 -14.83 26.77
N THR A 48 7.94 -13.79 26.10
CA THR A 48 8.09 -12.44 26.66
C THR A 48 6.90 -11.57 26.27
N LEU A 49 6.27 -10.92 27.26
CA LEU A 49 5.21 -9.94 27.04
C LEU A 49 5.80 -8.54 26.90
N LEU A 50 5.65 -7.95 25.73
CA LEU A 50 6.01 -6.56 25.45
C LEU A 50 4.81 -5.66 25.75
N GLN A 51 5.01 -4.62 26.56
CA GLN A 51 3.94 -3.70 26.98
C GLN A 51 4.27 -2.25 26.66
N HIS A 52 5.50 -1.95 26.24
CA HIS A 52 5.92 -0.61 25.87
C HIS A 52 5.81 -0.39 24.35
N PRO A 53 5.26 0.74 23.89
CA PRO A 53 5.11 1.03 22.46
C PRO A 53 6.42 0.97 21.66
N THR A 54 7.55 1.34 22.28
CA THR A 54 8.89 1.27 21.68
C THR A 54 9.34 -0.17 21.43
N GLU A 55 9.10 -1.06 22.39
CA GLU A 55 9.39 -2.50 22.27
C GLU A 55 8.48 -3.16 21.24
N ASN A 56 7.17 -2.86 21.29
CA ASN A 56 6.21 -3.35 20.30
C ASN A 56 6.65 -2.96 18.88
N ARG A 57 7.07 -1.71 18.68
CA ARG A 57 7.58 -1.23 17.39
C ARG A 57 8.86 -1.95 16.97
N ALA A 58 9.83 -2.07 17.87
CA ALA A 58 11.09 -2.75 17.56
C ALA A 58 10.87 -4.22 17.18
N HIS A 59 9.97 -4.92 17.88
CA HIS A 59 9.60 -6.30 17.58
C HIS A 59 8.90 -6.40 16.20
N VAL A 60 7.96 -5.50 15.90
CA VAL A 60 7.31 -5.44 14.58
C VAL A 60 8.31 -5.18 13.46
N ASP A 61 9.17 -4.18 13.62
CA ASP A 61 10.18 -3.82 12.64
C ASP A 61 11.14 -5.00 12.40
N GLY A 62 11.63 -5.64 13.47
CA GLY A 62 12.52 -6.79 13.38
C GLY A 62 11.88 -7.98 12.67
N PHE A 63 10.63 -8.30 13.02
CA PHE A 63 9.89 -9.40 12.40
C PHE A 63 9.70 -9.20 10.90
N TYR A 64 9.22 -8.02 10.47
CA TYR A 64 8.97 -7.76 9.05
C TYR A 64 10.26 -7.54 8.26
N LYS A 65 11.31 -6.94 8.85
CA LYS A 65 12.63 -6.90 8.21
C LYS A 65 13.16 -8.29 7.94
N ALA A 66 13.07 -9.21 8.90
CA ALA A 66 13.47 -10.59 8.68
C ALA A 66 12.60 -11.27 7.62
N LEU A 67 11.28 -11.08 7.66
CA LEU A 67 10.34 -11.68 6.72
C LEU A 67 10.55 -11.21 5.27
N PHE A 68 10.85 -9.92 5.07
CA PHE A 68 11.07 -9.33 3.76
C PHE A 68 12.56 -9.29 3.35
N SER A 69 13.47 -9.79 4.19
CA SER A 69 14.87 -9.95 3.82
C SER A 69 15.03 -11.12 2.85
N THR A 70 15.95 -10.97 1.90
CA THR A 70 16.25 -12.02 0.92
C THR A 70 16.89 -13.21 1.62
N SER A 71 16.22 -14.35 1.60
CA SER A 71 16.86 -15.62 1.95
C SER A 71 17.91 -15.97 0.90
N PRO A 72 19.10 -16.48 1.30
CA PRO A 72 20.08 -16.97 0.34
C PRO A 72 19.42 -17.99 -0.60
N ARG A 73 19.48 -17.75 -1.92
CA ARG A 73 19.03 -18.76 -2.88
C ARG A 73 19.90 -19.98 -2.66
N GLY A 74 19.27 -21.11 -2.32
CA GLY A 74 19.99 -22.35 -2.06
C GLY A 74 20.50 -22.95 -3.37
N GLY A 75 21.54 -22.35 -3.98
CA GLY A 75 22.42 -22.88 -5.04
C GLY A 75 21.79 -23.47 -6.32
N LEU A 76 20.48 -23.64 -6.37
CA LEU A 76 19.74 -24.32 -7.42
C LEU A 76 19.29 -23.27 -8.43
N SER A 77 19.76 -23.44 -9.66
CA SER A 77 19.24 -22.73 -10.82
C SER A 77 18.62 -23.75 -11.76
N LEU A 78 17.58 -23.33 -12.47
CA LEU A 78 17.12 -24.06 -13.63
C LEU A 78 18.27 -24.13 -14.66
N ALA A 79 18.37 -25.24 -15.37
CA ALA A 79 19.30 -25.37 -16.48
C ALA A 79 18.95 -24.34 -17.57
N PRO A 80 19.93 -23.81 -18.32
CA PRO A 80 19.64 -22.92 -19.45
C PRO A 80 18.68 -23.52 -20.49
N SER A 81 18.67 -24.86 -20.59
CA SER A 81 17.80 -25.64 -21.49
C SER A 81 16.50 -26.10 -20.82
N PHE A 82 16.11 -25.51 -19.69
CA PHE A 82 14.91 -25.95 -18.96
C PHE A 82 13.61 -25.68 -19.74
N TRP A 83 13.60 -24.60 -20.52
CA TRP A 83 12.46 -24.22 -21.35
C TRP A 83 12.72 -24.57 -22.81
N ASP A 84 11.70 -25.08 -23.49
CA ASP A 84 11.73 -25.23 -24.94
C ASP A 84 11.72 -23.86 -25.62
N PRO A 85 12.27 -23.70 -26.84
CA PRO A 85 12.31 -22.41 -27.53
C PRO A 85 10.94 -21.73 -27.69
N HIS A 86 9.88 -22.51 -27.86
CA HIS A 86 8.50 -22.00 -27.97
C HIS A 86 7.91 -21.51 -26.64
N GLN A 87 8.57 -21.79 -25.52
CA GLN A 87 8.19 -21.32 -24.17
C GLN A 87 9.00 -20.08 -23.76
N LEU A 88 10.00 -19.70 -24.55
CA LEU A 88 10.75 -18.47 -24.34
C LEU A 88 10.00 -17.29 -24.96
N VAL A 89 10.17 -16.13 -24.34
CA VAL A 89 9.71 -14.86 -24.90
C VAL A 89 10.43 -14.64 -26.23
N SER A 90 9.68 -14.52 -27.30
CA SER A 90 10.21 -14.23 -28.64
C SER A 90 10.81 -12.83 -28.72
N ASP A 91 11.66 -12.57 -29.70
CA ASP A 91 12.26 -11.24 -29.89
C ASP A 91 11.20 -10.15 -30.10
N THR A 92 10.09 -10.48 -30.77
CA THR A 92 8.97 -9.56 -30.99
C THR A 92 8.22 -9.25 -29.70
N GLU A 93 8.00 -10.25 -28.85
CA GLU A 93 7.39 -10.05 -27.54
C GLU A 93 8.33 -9.27 -26.62
N ASN A 94 9.63 -9.58 -26.64
CA ASN A 94 10.62 -8.87 -25.83
C ASN A 94 10.71 -7.40 -26.23
N ALA A 95 10.71 -7.10 -27.54
CA ALA A 95 10.67 -5.72 -28.03
C ALA A 95 9.39 -4.99 -27.59
N ALA A 96 8.23 -5.67 -27.56
CA ALA A 96 6.99 -5.09 -27.08
C ALA A 96 6.98 -4.87 -25.55
N LEU A 97 7.49 -5.82 -24.77
CA LEU A 97 7.57 -5.76 -23.31
C LEU A 97 8.57 -4.70 -22.81
N THR A 98 9.55 -4.35 -23.63
CA THR A 98 10.61 -3.38 -23.32
C THR A 98 10.45 -2.06 -24.07
N ALA A 99 9.30 -1.84 -24.71
CA ALA A 99 8.99 -0.59 -25.38
C ALA A 99 8.75 0.56 -24.37
N PRO A 100 8.98 1.82 -24.75
CA PRO A 100 8.61 2.97 -23.92
C PRO A 100 7.11 3.02 -23.61
N PHE A 101 6.76 3.54 -22.45
CA PHE A 101 5.37 3.65 -22.01
C PHE A 101 4.59 4.66 -22.86
N SER A 102 3.51 4.22 -23.50
CA SER A 102 2.62 5.14 -24.21
C SER A 102 1.68 5.85 -23.24
N LYS A 103 1.27 7.07 -23.61
CA LYS A 103 0.22 7.83 -22.90
C LYS A 103 -1.05 6.99 -22.71
N ALA A 104 -1.43 6.22 -23.73
CA ALA A 104 -2.66 5.44 -23.72
C ALA A 104 -2.59 4.30 -22.70
N GLU A 105 -1.46 3.61 -22.60
CA GLU A 105 -1.23 2.55 -21.60
C GLU A 105 -1.26 3.11 -20.18
N VAL A 106 -0.50 4.19 -19.94
CA VAL A 106 -0.45 4.84 -18.62
C VAL A 106 -1.85 5.31 -18.19
N TRP A 107 -2.59 5.94 -19.11
CA TRP A 107 -3.95 6.38 -18.81
C TRP A 107 -4.92 5.21 -18.57
N THR A 108 -4.81 4.13 -19.35
CA THR A 108 -5.63 2.94 -19.16
C THR A 108 -5.40 2.32 -17.79
N ALA A 109 -4.13 2.26 -17.35
CA ALA A 109 -3.79 1.80 -16.01
C ALA A 109 -4.41 2.69 -14.93
N ILE A 110 -4.22 4.02 -14.98
CA ILE A 110 -4.77 4.98 -14.01
C ILE A 110 -6.30 4.90 -13.94
N LYS A 111 -6.97 4.80 -15.10
CA LYS A 111 -8.42 4.69 -15.19
C LYS A 111 -8.93 3.35 -14.64
N GLY A 112 -8.15 2.28 -14.76
CA GLY A 112 -8.47 0.96 -14.23
C GLY A 112 -8.32 0.83 -12.71
N MET A 113 -7.63 1.79 -12.05
CA MET A 113 -7.45 1.78 -10.61
C MET A 113 -8.77 2.04 -9.86
N ASN A 114 -8.94 1.40 -8.70
CA ASN A 114 -10.11 1.62 -7.85
C ASN A 114 -10.08 3.03 -7.24
N SER A 115 -10.98 3.91 -7.72
CA SER A 115 -11.09 5.29 -7.25
C SER A 115 -11.31 5.47 -5.73
N ALA A 116 -11.81 4.43 -5.05
CA ALA A 116 -12.06 4.41 -3.61
C ALA A 116 -10.96 3.69 -2.81
N SER A 117 -9.81 3.38 -3.43
CA SER A 117 -8.66 2.85 -2.70
C SER A 117 -8.15 3.85 -1.66
N ALA A 118 -7.50 3.33 -0.61
CA ALA A 118 -6.84 4.19 0.35
C ALA A 118 -5.74 5.01 -0.35
N PRO A 119 -5.59 6.31 -0.02
CA PRO A 119 -4.49 7.11 -0.53
C PRO A 119 -3.16 6.62 0.07
N GLY A 120 -2.07 6.89 -0.65
CA GLY A 120 -0.73 6.69 -0.13
C GLY A 120 -0.36 7.67 0.98
N PRO A 121 0.91 7.68 1.41
CA PRO A 121 1.42 8.64 2.41
C PRO A 121 1.27 10.11 1.99
N ASP A 122 1.13 10.38 0.70
CA ASP A 122 0.88 11.70 0.11
C ASP A 122 -0.56 12.22 0.33
N GLY A 123 -1.48 11.35 0.73
CA GLY A 123 -2.89 11.68 0.91
C GLY A 123 -3.67 11.86 -0.38
N LEU A 124 -3.08 11.63 -1.56
CA LEU A 124 -3.75 11.79 -2.85
C LEU A 124 -4.49 10.50 -3.23
N PRO A 125 -5.83 10.51 -3.32
CA PRO A 125 -6.58 9.33 -3.73
C PRO A 125 -6.44 9.11 -5.25
N VAL A 126 -6.63 7.87 -5.71
CA VAL A 126 -6.70 7.54 -7.15
C VAL A 126 -7.65 8.47 -7.92
N LYS A 127 -8.77 8.87 -7.29
CA LYS A 127 -9.73 9.79 -7.89
C LYS A 127 -9.11 11.13 -8.29
N PHE A 128 -8.11 11.63 -7.54
CA PHE A 128 -7.38 12.83 -7.89
C PHE A 128 -6.69 12.69 -9.25
N PHE A 129 -5.92 11.61 -9.45
CA PHE A 129 -5.22 11.34 -10.70
C PHE A 129 -6.18 11.16 -11.88
N GLN A 130 -7.32 10.51 -11.65
CA GLN A 130 -8.35 10.34 -12.69
C GLN A 130 -9.05 11.65 -13.06
N THR A 131 -9.27 12.54 -12.09
CA THR A 131 -10.00 13.80 -12.31
C THR A 131 -9.10 14.89 -12.90
N PHE A 132 -7.84 14.98 -12.47
CA PHE A 132 -6.91 16.01 -12.88
C PHE A 132 -5.90 15.54 -13.93
N TRP A 133 -6.18 14.42 -14.61
CA TRP A 133 -5.27 13.82 -15.58
C TRP A 133 -4.74 14.82 -16.61
N ASP A 134 -5.61 15.63 -17.21
CA ASP A 134 -5.18 16.58 -18.25
C ASP A 134 -4.22 17.65 -17.72
N VAL A 135 -4.24 17.91 -16.40
CA VAL A 135 -3.32 18.84 -15.74
C VAL A 135 -2.00 18.16 -15.39
N ILE A 136 -2.03 16.97 -14.78
CA ILE A 136 -0.84 16.29 -14.22
C ILE A 136 -0.13 15.35 -15.20
N LYS A 137 -0.76 15.07 -16.34
CA LYS A 137 -0.24 14.15 -17.35
C LYS A 137 1.20 14.47 -17.75
N PRO A 138 1.61 15.72 -18.03
CA PRO A 138 2.98 16.02 -18.44
C PRO A 138 4.02 15.50 -17.44
N GLU A 139 3.79 15.73 -16.15
CA GLU A 139 4.66 15.31 -15.06
C GLU A 139 4.64 13.79 -14.88
N VAL A 140 3.46 13.17 -14.97
CA VAL A 140 3.35 11.71 -14.92
C VAL A 140 4.11 11.06 -16.08
N MET A 141 3.97 11.58 -17.30
CA MET A 141 4.68 11.02 -18.45
C MET A 141 6.20 11.22 -18.36
N ALA A 142 6.66 12.36 -17.84
CA ALA A 142 8.09 12.60 -17.57
C ALA A 142 8.64 11.58 -16.57
N LEU A 143 7.89 11.26 -15.52
CA LEU A 143 8.26 10.24 -14.53
C LEU A 143 8.45 8.85 -15.17
N PHE A 144 7.52 8.44 -16.05
CA PHE A 144 7.60 7.15 -16.75
C PHE A 144 8.77 7.11 -17.76
N GLU A 145 9.10 8.24 -18.38
CA GLU A 145 10.27 8.35 -19.26
C GLU A 145 11.58 8.22 -18.46
N GLU A 146 11.71 8.94 -17.34
CA GLU A 146 12.88 8.84 -16.46
C GLU A 146 13.04 7.42 -15.89
N PHE A 147 11.93 6.74 -15.59
CA PHE A 147 11.92 5.34 -15.21
C PHE A 147 12.41 4.43 -16.33
N TYR A 148 11.93 4.65 -17.55
CA TYR A 148 12.32 3.85 -18.72
C TYR A 148 13.83 3.93 -19.00
N VAL A 149 14.42 5.13 -18.93
CA VAL A 149 15.86 5.33 -19.17
C VAL A 149 16.74 5.05 -17.95
N GLY A 150 16.14 4.69 -16.81
CA GLY A 150 16.86 4.38 -15.57
C GLY A 150 17.47 5.61 -14.87
N ALA A 151 16.97 6.82 -15.12
CA ALA A 151 17.45 8.06 -14.53
C ALA A 151 16.76 8.43 -13.20
N ILE A 152 15.62 7.79 -12.91
CA ILE A 152 14.84 8.09 -11.71
C ILE A 152 15.41 7.42 -10.44
N ASP A 153 15.48 8.16 -9.33
CA ASP A 153 15.72 7.58 -8.01
C ASP A 153 14.43 6.95 -7.45
N LEU A 154 14.33 5.63 -7.57
CA LEU A 154 13.22 4.84 -7.04
C LEU A 154 13.28 4.64 -5.52
N SER A 155 14.35 5.08 -4.84
CA SER A 155 14.49 4.88 -3.40
C SER A 155 13.26 5.38 -2.65
N ARG A 156 12.72 6.53 -3.06
CA ARG A 156 11.52 7.15 -2.48
C ARG A 156 10.22 6.38 -2.76
N LEU A 157 10.09 5.78 -3.94
CA LEU A 157 8.95 4.94 -4.30
C LEU A 157 8.96 3.57 -3.59
N ASN A 158 10.15 3.14 -3.13
CA ASN A 158 10.31 1.89 -2.40
C ASN A 158 10.03 1.99 -0.89
N TYR A 159 9.66 3.18 -0.38
CA TYR A 159 9.17 3.30 1.00
C TYR A 159 7.69 2.95 1.07
N GLY A 160 7.38 1.77 1.59
CA GLY A 160 6.02 1.38 1.96
C GLY A 160 5.77 1.56 3.45
N ILE A 161 4.57 1.97 3.83
CA ILE A 161 4.16 1.99 5.25
C ILE A 161 3.46 0.66 5.56
N ILE A 162 4.07 -0.15 6.43
CA ILE A 162 3.43 -1.35 6.94
C ILE A 162 2.39 -0.95 8.00
N THR A 163 1.12 -1.07 7.63
CA THR A 163 -0.02 -0.90 8.54
C THR A 163 -0.50 -2.27 9.01
N LEU A 164 -0.59 -2.46 10.33
CA LEU A 164 -1.06 -3.71 10.93
C LEU A 164 -2.54 -3.64 11.27
N ILE A 165 -3.33 -4.55 10.71
CA ILE A 165 -4.75 -4.69 11.00
C ILE A 165 -4.99 -5.98 11.79
N PRO A 166 -5.60 -5.94 12.99
CA PRO A 166 -5.89 -7.15 13.76
C PRO A 166 -6.87 -8.05 13.01
N LYS A 167 -6.54 -9.33 12.87
CA LYS A 167 -7.44 -10.34 12.27
C LYS A 167 -8.47 -10.89 13.25
N VAL A 168 -8.17 -10.80 14.55
CA VAL A 168 -9.00 -11.32 15.65
C VAL A 168 -9.14 -10.28 16.75
N ALA A 169 -10.22 -10.38 17.53
CA ALA A 169 -10.36 -9.56 18.74
C ALA A 169 -9.28 -9.92 19.76
N GLY A 170 -8.68 -8.90 20.40
CA GLY A 170 -7.62 -9.12 21.39
C GLY A 170 -6.31 -9.65 20.81
N ALA A 171 -6.02 -9.38 19.53
CA ALA A 171 -4.77 -9.79 18.89
C ALA A 171 -3.56 -9.34 19.72
N SER A 172 -2.74 -10.30 20.10
CA SER A 172 -1.59 -10.11 21.00
C SER A 172 -0.33 -10.81 20.46
N ASN A 173 -0.43 -11.55 19.36
CA ASN A 173 0.71 -12.10 18.64
C ASN A 173 0.84 -11.43 17.28
N ILE A 174 2.07 -11.12 16.83
CA ILE A 174 2.31 -10.44 15.55
C ILE A 174 1.68 -11.16 14.34
N ARG A 175 1.62 -12.50 14.37
CA ARG A 175 0.99 -13.31 13.31
C ARG A 175 -0.53 -13.19 13.26
N GLN A 176 -1.16 -12.63 14.28
CA GLN A 176 -2.59 -12.33 14.31
C GLN A 176 -2.93 -11.00 13.65
N PHE A 177 -1.94 -10.26 13.17
CA PHE A 177 -2.13 -9.05 12.38
C PHE A 177 -1.98 -9.35 10.89
N ARG A 178 -2.72 -8.62 10.07
CA ARG A 178 -2.58 -8.59 8.63
C ARG A 178 -1.75 -7.35 8.28
N PRO A 179 -0.55 -7.51 7.69
CA PRO A 179 0.17 -6.37 7.13
C PRO A 179 -0.54 -5.91 5.87
N ILE A 180 -0.76 -4.61 5.77
CA ILE A 180 -1.12 -3.92 4.53
C ILE A 180 -0.04 -2.87 4.29
N THR A 181 0.58 -2.92 3.12
CA THR A 181 1.50 -1.87 2.68
C THR A 181 0.69 -0.88 1.86
N VAL A 182 0.80 0.40 2.22
CA VAL A 182 0.27 1.53 1.46
C VAL A 182 1.42 2.45 1.09
#